data_AF-A0A965Y6T1-F1
#
_entry.id   AF-A0A965Y6T1-F1
#
_cell.length_a   1.000
_cell.length_b   1.000
_cell.length_c   1.000
_cell.angle_alpha   90.00
_cell.angle_beta   90.00
_cell.angle_gamma   90.00
#
_symmetry.space_group_name_H-M   'P 1'
#
loop_
_entity.id
_entity.type
_entity.pdbx_description
1 polymer ?
#
loop_
_entity_poly.entity_id
_entity_poly.type
_entity_poly.pdbx_seq_one_letter_code
_entity_poly.pdbx_strand_id
1 'polypeptide(L)'
;MTYSPPAGSSMTNTRMRTPENISPFSGMCTVCAADCIGPCEIGLSAVRGTEAIYPYKTNINQFASEKNYPLDFSHFNINGRVFGAFGTDENADSATWAKANLDAAFGMKNKVNLTAPIVFPAMAKLNWQDYYAGAALAGVAVVIGEDVITKDGDLVVENGLVQSSPLMEAMLSAFRRYHRGYGDIILQANYDDERHQVLEHGITRLGVKSVELKFGQGAKGIQGMNRITDFEEALKFKKRGYMVYPDPTDPRVAENHEKGIGQVFERLGKLPFWDEDFLVRRVAELRKLGAERVCFKVGPFDPRDLLADRLGV
;
A
#
# COMPACT_ATOMS: atom_id res chain seq x y z
N MET A 1 -21.55 -20.80 -11.75
CA MET A 1 -21.91 -19.46 -11.23
C MET A 1 -20.80 -18.52 -11.64
N THR A 2 -21.16 -17.38 -12.22
CA THR A 2 -20.19 -16.34 -12.64
C THR A 2 -20.22 -15.25 -11.59
N TYR A 3 -19.03 -14.86 -11.14
CA TYR A 3 -18.81 -13.84 -10.11
C TYR A 3 -18.39 -12.50 -10.71
N SER A 4 -18.69 -12.29 -12.01
CA SER A 4 -18.38 -11.04 -12.71
C SER A 4 -19.16 -9.87 -12.08
N PRO A 5 -18.48 -8.82 -11.60
CA PRO A 5 -19.16 -7.63 -11.12
C PRO A 5 -19.81 -6.86 -12.28
N PRO A 6 -20.73 -5.92 -11.99
CA PRO A 6 -21.22 -4.96 -12.98
C PRO A 6 -20.06 -4.23 -13.66
N ALA A 7 -20.16 -3.98 -14.96
CA ALA A 7 -19.21 -3.16 -15.73
C ALA A 7 -19.41 -1.66 -15.46
N GLY A 8 -19.55 -1.29 -14.19
CA GLY A 8 -19.92 0.04 -13.73
C GLY A 8 -19.82 0.14 -12.21
N SER A 9 -18.92 0.96 -11.72
CA SER A 9 -18.53 1.01 -10.30
C SER A 9 -18.19 2.41 -9.81
N SER A 10 -18.40 2.63 -8.51
CA SER A 10 -17.87 3.79 -7.78
C SER A 10 -16.33 3.93 -7.88
N MET A 11 -15.59 2.84 -8.06
CA MET A 11 -14.13 2.83 -8.21
C MET A 11 -13.70 3.68 -9.43
N THR A 12 -14.38 3.52 -10.56
CA THR A 12 -14.14 4.25 -11.81
C THR A 12 -15.08 5.45 -11.97
N ASN A 13 -15.90 5.74 -10.96
CA ASN A 13 -16.97 6.75 -10.99
C ASN A 13 -17.92 6.56 -12.19
N THR A 14 -18.25 5.29 -12.47
CA THR A 14 -19.14 4.85 -13.55
C THR A 14 -20.38 4.19 -12.96
N ARG A 15 -21.41 3.99 -13.80
CA ARG A 15 -22.61 3.24 -13.40
C ARG A 15 -23.24 2.53 -14.58
N MET A 16 -23.94 1.44 -14.27
CA MET A 16 -24.79 0.76 -15.25
C MET A 16 -26.03 1.58 -15.55
N ARG A 17 -26.45 1.61 -16.82
CA ARG A 17 -27.72 2.25 -17.23
C ARG A 17 -28.94 1.54 -16.63
N THR A 18 -28.89 0.22 -16.59
CA THR A 18 -29.95 -0.64 -16.05
C THR A 18 -29.34 -1.60 -15.01
N PRO A 19 -29.04 -1.13 -13.78
CA PRO A 19 -28.33 -1.92 -12.78
C PRO A 19 -29.08 -3.20 -12.37
N GLU A 20 -30.42 -3.18 -12.41
CA GLU A 20 -31.25 -4.35 -12.08
C GLU A 20 -31.31 -5.41 -13.20
N ASN A 21 -30.80 -5.10 -14.39
CA ASN A 21 -30.88 -5.96 -15.57
C ASN A 21 -29.48 -6.12 -16.19
N ILE A 22 -28.64 -6.89 -15.50
CA ILE A 22 -27.24 -7.16 -15.88
C ILE A 22 -27.10 -8.61 -16.33
N SER A 23 -26.34 -8.83 -17.41
CA SER A 23 -25.86 -10.16 -17.81
C SER A 23 -24.83 -10.64 -16.79
N PRO A 24 -25.09 -11.75 -16.06
CA PRO A 24 -24.19 -12.21 -15.03
C PRO A 24 -22.85 -12.73 -15.60
N PHE A 25 -22.79 -13.01 -16.91
CA PHE A 25 -21.57 -13.50 -17.57
C PHE A 25 -20.59 -12.39 -17.90
N SER A 26 -21.09 -11.22 -18.32
CA SER A 26 -20.24 -10.12 -18.79
C SER A 26 -20.24 -8.88 -17.88
N GLY A 27 -21.16 -8.79 -16.92
CA GLY A 27 -21.36 -7.57 -16.13
C GLY A 27 -22.03 -6.43 -16.90
N MET A 28 -22.43 -6.65 -18.16
CA MET A 28 -23.08 -5.65 -19.00
C MET A 28 -24.59 -5.54 -18.75
N CYS A 29 -25.21 -4.42 -19.13
CA CYS A 29 -26.67 -4.38 -19.28
C CYS A 29 -27.12 -5.50 -20.22
N THR A 30 -28.24 -6.18 -19.91
CA THR A 30 -28.82 -7.19 -20.81
C THR A 30 -29.18 -6.64 -22.19
N VAL A 31 -29.50 -5.33 -22.24
CA VAL A 31 -29.69 -4.58 -23.48
C VAL A 31 -28.68 -3.43 -23.54
N CYS A 32 -27.69 -3.53 -24.43
CA CYS A 32 -26.81 -2.42 -24.76
C CYS A 32 -27.47 -1.57 -25.85
N ALA A 33 -27.80 -0.31 -25.52
CA ALA A 33 -28.52 0.59 -26.43
C ALA A 33 -27.53 1.48 -27.19
N ALA A 34 -27.83 1.76 -28.46
CA ALA A 34 -27.00 2.62 -29.31
C ALA A 34 -26.96 4.08 -28.81
N ASP A 35 -28.03 4.53 -28.15
CA ASP A 35 -28.20 5.86 -27.54
C ASP A 35 -27.91 5.86 -26.03
N CYS A 36 -27.15 4.88 -25.53
CA CYS A 36 -26.78 4.82 -24.13
C CYS A 36 -25.91 6.03 -23.75
N ILE A 37 -26.42 6.86 -22.83
CA ILE A 37 -25.70 8.05 -22.34
C ILE A 37 -24.45 7.73 -21.51
N GLY A 38 -24.27 6.48 -21.07
CA GLY A 38 -23.12 6.07 -20.27
C GLY A 38 -22.89 6.93 -18.99
N PRO A 39 -21.62 6.98 -18.52
CA PRO A 39 -20.57 6.01 -18.80
C PRO A 39 -20.67 4.85 -17.82
N CYS A 40 -20.95 3.65 -18.36
CA CYS A 40 -20.44 2.41 -17.76
C CYS A 40 -18.96 2.28 -18.14
N GLU A 41 -18.23 1.29 -17.64
CA GLU A 41 -16.80 1.12 -17.91
C GLU A 41 -16.49 0.87 -19.39
N ILE A 42 -17.41 0.25 -20.13
CA ILE A 42 -17.32 0.10 -21.59
C ILE A 42 -17.41 1.48 -22.28
N GLY A 43 -18.37 2.31 -21.88
CA GLY A 43 -18.51 3.66 -22.43
C GLY A 43 -17.32 4.55 -22.06
N LEU A 44 -16.84 4.45 -20.81
CA LEU A 44 -15.67 5.21 -20.37
C LEU A 44 -14.40 4.80 -21.11
N SER A 45 -14.16 3.49 -21.28
CA SER A 45 -12.99 2.98 -22.01
C SER A 45 -13.03 3.30 -23.50
N ALA A 46 -14.20 3.38 -24.13
CA ALA A 46 -14.32 3.82 -25.52
C ALA A 46 -13.86 5.27 -25.73
N VAL A 47 -14.05 6.14 -24.73
CA VAL A 47 -13.68 7.57 -24.80
C VAL A 47 -12.30 7.85 -24.24
N ARG A 48 -11.93 7.21 -23.13
CA ARG A 48 -10.72 7.49 -22.35
C ARG A 48 -9.63 6.42 -22.49
N GLY A 49 -9.92 5.31 -23.15
CA GLY A 49 -8.95 4.22 -23.37
C GLY A 49 -8.37 3.69 -22.07
N THR A 50 -7.04 3.64 -22.01
CA THR A 50 -6.28 3.17 -20.83
C THR A 50 -6.53 4.00 -19.59
N GLU A 51 -6.92 5.27 -19.71
CA GLU A 51 -7.24 6.08 -18.53
C GLU A 51 -8.48 5.58 -17.78
N ALA A 52 -9.36 4.79 -18.41
CA ALA A 52 -10.55 4.26 -17.73
C ALA A 52 -10.21 3.27 -16.60
N ILE A 53 -8.99 2.70 -16.58
CA ILE A 53 -8.58 1.71 -15.56
C ILE A 53 -8.21 2.33 -14.21
N TYR A 54 -8.04 3.66 -14.17
CA TYR A 54 -7.50 4.33 -13.01
C TYR A 54 -8.61 4.71 -12.02
N PRO A 55 -8.46 4.41 -10.71
CA PRO A 55 -9.49 4.75 -9.73
C PRO A 55 -9.73 6.26 -9.60
N TYR A 56 -10.97 6.65 -9.34
CA TYR A 56 -11.38 8.06 -9.30
C TYR A 56 -10.94 8.78 -8.02
N LYS A 57 -10.25 9.93 -8.17
CA LYS A 57 -9.81 10.81 -7.07
C LYS A 57 -9.04 10.06 -5.97
N THR A 58 -7.93 9.42 -6.36
CA THR A 58 -7.11 8.61 -5.44
C THR A 58 -6.48 9.40 -4.29
N ASN A 59 -6.40 10.73 -4.37
CA ASN A 59 -5.84 11.58 -3.33
C ASN A 59 -6.74 11.66 -2.07
N ILE A 60 -8.06 11.64 -2.24
CA ILE A 60 -9.02 11.80 -1.13
C ILE A 60 -9.81 10.53 -0.82
N ASN A 61 -9.72 9.50 -1.68
CA ASN A 61 -10.42 8.24 -1.52
C ASN A 61 -9.46 7.09 -1.16
N GLN A 62 -10.03 6.07 -0.51
CA GLN A 62 -9.43 4.75 -0.31
C GLN A 62 -10.28 3.73 -1.08
N PHE A 63 -9.63 2.81 -1.79
CA PHE A 63 -10.33 1.83 -2.65
C PHE A 63 -10.22 0.43 -2.04
N ALA A 64 -11.29 -0.33 -2.18
CA ALA A 64 -11.37 -1.74 -1.84
C ALA A 64 -11.58 -2.59 -3.11
N SER A 65 -11.55 -3.90 -2.95
CA SER A 65 -11.84 -4.86 -4.01
C SER A 65 -13.35 -5.02 -4.19
N GLU A 66 -13.83 -5.04 -5.44
CA GLU A 66 -15.21 -5.43 -5.79
C GLU A 66 -15.35 -6.89 -6.19
N LYS A 67 -14.27 -7.67 -6.09
CA LYS A 67 -14.30 -9.11 -6.32
C LYS A 67 -15.20 -9.78 -5.29
N ASN A 68 -16.12 -10.62 -5.76
CA ASN A 68 -16.84 -11.54 -4.89
C ASN A 68 -15.94 -12.76 -4.63
N TYR A 69 -15.41 -12.85 -3.42
CA TYR A 69 -14.61 -13.99 -2.98
C TYR A 69 -15.55 -15.09 -2.50
N PRO A 70 -15.48 -16.31 -3.06
CA PRO A 70 -16.41 -17.39 -2.73
C PRO A 70 -16.27 -17.91 -1.30
N LEU A 71 -15.21 -17.52 -0.60
CA LEU A 71 -14.95 -17.81 0.80
C LEU A 71 -14.46 -16.53 1.49
N ASP A 72 -15.01 -16.24 2.66
CA ASP A 72 -14.59 -15.17 3.56
C ASP A 72 -14.72 -15.62 5.02
N PHE A 73 -14.41 -14.75 5.97
CA PHE A 73 -14.50 -15.11 7.39
C PHE A 73 -15.92 -15.45 7.88
N SER A 74 -16.98 -15.05 7.17
CA SER A 74 -18.36 -15.42 7.56
C SER A 74 -18.68 -16.89 7.33
N HIS A 75 -17.88 -17.58 6.51
CA HIS A 75 -17.99 -19.02 6.26
C HIS A 75 -17.31 -19.86 7.36
N PHE A 76 -16.58 -19.23 8.28
CA PHE A 76 -15.88 -19.90 9.37
C PHE A 76 -16.60 -19.61 10.69
N ASN A 77 -16.77 -20.65 11.51
CA ASN A 77 -17.20 -20.51 12.89
C ASN A 77 -16.12 -21.07 13.81
N ILE A 78 -15.73 -20.31 14.84
CA ILE A 78 -14.80 -20.79 15.86
C ILE A 78 -15.62 -21.59 16.87
N ASN A 79 -15.43 -22.91 16.87
CA ASN A 79 -16.13 -23.77 17.83
C ASN A 79 -15.61 -23.56 19.25
N GLY A 80 -16.52 -23.25 20.17
CA GLY A 80 -16.24 -23.27 21.59
C GLY A 80 -15.91 -24.68 22.09
N ARG A 81 -15.28 -24.75 23.27
CA ARG A 81 -14.99 -26.01 23.96
C ARG A 81 -15.77 -26.07 25.26
N VAL A 82 -16.24 -27.27 25.60
CA VAL A 82 -16.89 -27.56 26.88
C VAL A 82 -16.03 -28.43 27.80
N PHE A 83 -14.94 -29.00 27.27
CA PHE A 83 -13.96 -29.78 28.02
C PHE A 83 -12.56 -29.19 27.80
N GLY A 84 -11.85 -28.99 28.90
CA GLY A 84 -10.51 -28.43 28.93
C GLY A 84 -10.41 -26.94 28.53
N ALA A 85 -9.19 -26.41 28.63
CA ALA A 85 -8.87 -25.03 28.26
C ALA A 85 -7.55 -24.99 27.47
N PHE A 86 -7.39 -23.98 26.61
CA PHE A 86 -6.13 -23.75 25.90
C PHE A 86 -5.69 -22.30 26.11
N GLY A 87 -4.43 -22.12 26.53
CA GLY A 87 -3.87 -20.80 26.85
C GLY A 87 -4.19 -20.27 28.25
N THR A 88 -4.86 -21.08 29.10
CA THR A 88 -5.17 -20.78 30.51
C THR A 88 -5.42 -22.09 31.28
N ASP A 89 -5.50 -22.02 32.60
CA ASP A 89 -5.81 -23.18 33.45
C ASP A 89 -7.23 -23.70 33.21
N GLU A 90 -7.44 -25.00 33.38
CA GLU A 90 -8.76 -25.66 33.29
C GLU A 90 -9.63 -25.36 34.52
N ASN A 91 -9.97 -24.09 34.71
CA ASN A 91 -10.79 -23.58 35.81
C ASN A 91 -11.77 -22.53 35.29
N ALA A 92 -13.03 -22.60 35.73
CA ALA A 92 -14.08 -21.66 35.34
C ALA A 92 -13.75 -20.20 35.70
N ASP A 93 -13.00 -19.97 36.78
CA ASP A 93 -12.60 -18.62 37.19
C ASP A 93 -11.47 -18.04 36.31
N SER A 94 -10.63 -18.88 35.71
CA SER A 94 -9.51 -18.46 34.84
C SER A 94 -9.92 -18.35 33.37
N ALA A 95 -10.82 -19.22 32.89
CA ALA A 95 -11.29 -19.29 31.51
C ALA A 95 -12.42 -18.26 31.22
N THR A 96 -12.16 -16.98 31.48
CA THR A 96 -13.12 -15.88 31.28
C THR A 96 -12.63 -14.88 30.24
N TRP A 97 -13.55 -14.24 29.51
CA TRP A 97 -13.21 -13.28 28.45
C TRP A 97 -12.41 -12.08 28.97
N ALA A 98 -12.65 -11.64 30.21
CA ALA A 98 -11.96 -10.51 30.82
C ALA A 98 -10.48 -10.80 31.12
N LYS A 99 -10.09 -12.09 31.17
CA LYS A 99 -8.71 -12.55 31.38
C LYS A 99 -8.01 -12.96 30.08
N ALA A 100 -8.65 -12.76 28.92
CA ALA A 100 -8.04 -13.08 27.63
C ALA A 100 -6.77 -12.24 27.43
N ASN A 101 -5.62 -12.92 27.31
CA ASN A 101 -4.36 -12.25 27.03
C ASN A 101 -4.22 -12.01 25.53
N LEU A 102 -4.11 -10.75 25.14
CA LEU A 102 -3.90 -10.31 23.76
C LEU A 102 -2.45 -9.90 23.50
N ASP A 103 -1.56 -10.01 24.49
CA ASP A 103 -0.15 -9.69 24.34
C ASP A 103 0.44 -10.45 23.15
N ALA A 104 1.11 -9.70 22.29
CA ALA A 104 1.78 -10.24 21.12
C ALA A 104 3.16 -9.61 21.01
N ALA A 105 3.99 -10.14 20.11
CA ALA A 105 5.26 -9.51 19.77
C ALA A 105 5.62 -9.80 18.33
N PHE A 106 6.35 -8.88 17.70
CA PHE A 106 6.97 -9.11 16.40
C PHE A 106 8.48 -8.85 16.45
N GLY A 107 9.21 -9.46 15.52
CA GLY A 107 10.67 -9.48 15.48
C GLY A 107 11.27 -10.77 16.04
N MET A 108 12.49 -11.08 15.61
CA MET A 108 13.21 -12.30 16.02
C MET A 108 14.18 -12.03 17.18
N LYS A 109 15.23 -11.24 16.93
CA LYS A 109 16.28 -10.91 17.91
C LYS A 109 15.88 -9.74 18.82
N ASN A 110 15.42 -8.65 18.21
CA ASN A 110 14.98 -7.44 18.92
C ASN A 110 13.46 -7.36 18.81
N LYS A 111 12.76 -7.95 19.78
CA LYS A 111 11.29 -8.03 19.77
C LYS A 111 10.66 -6.71 20.18
N VAL A 112 9.53 -6.39 19.57
CA VAL A 112 8.63 -5.31 19.98
C VAL A 112 7.38 -5.96 20.54
N ASN A 113 7.08 -5.66 21.81
CA ASN A 113 5.86 -6.12 22.45
C ASN A 113 4.67 -5.25 22.00
N LEU A 114 3.53 -5.90 21.80
CA LEU A 114 2.26 -5.30 21.46
C LEU A 114 1.23 -5.67 22.53
N THR A 115 0.29 -4.77 22.78
CA THR A 115 -0.86 -5.02 23.68
C THR A 115 -1.96 -5.85 23.01
N ALA A 116 -1.90 -5.97 21.68
CA ALA A 116 -2.83 -6.74 20.87
C ALA A 116 -2.12 -7.20 19.57
N PRO A 117 -2.51 -8.33 18.95
CA PRO A 117 -1.93 -8.82 17.69
C PRO A 117 -2.47 -8.05 16.48
N ILE A 118 -2.35 -6.72 16.51
CA ILE A 118 -2.88 -5.80 15.50
C ILE A 118 -1.72 -5.01 14.89
N VAL A 119 -1.77 -4.86 13.56
CA VAL A 119 -0.88 -3.98 12.82
C VAL A 119 -1.73 -3.04 11.99
N PHE A 120 -1.55 -1.75 12.19
CA PHE A 120 -2.21 -0.72 11.41
C PHE A 120 -1.54 -0.64 10.03
N PRO A 121 -2.32 -0.79 8.93
CA PRO A 121 -1.77 -0.80 7.58
C PRO A 121 -1.03 0.49 7.22
N ALA A 122 -0.17 0.35 6.21
CA ALA A 122 0.62 1.43 5.65
C ALA A 122 -0.24 2.63 5.22
N MET A 123 0.02 3.79 5.81
CA MET A 123 -0.67 5.05 5.52
C MET A 123 0.33 6.16 5.23
N ALA A 124 -0.02 7.16 4.44
CA ALA A 124 0.90 8.26 4.12
C ALA A 124 0.19 9.55 3.68
N LYS A 125 -1.11 9.73 3.98
CA LYS A 125 -1.87 10.91 3.52
C LYS A 125 -3.10 11.26 4.38
N LEU A 126 -3.96 10.29 4.67
CA LEU A 126 -5.25 10.55 5.34
C LEU A 126 -5.08 10.52 6.85
N ASN A 127 -5.48 11.60 7.54
CA ASN A 127 -5.49 11.74 9.01
C ASN A 127 -4.34 11.05 9.75
N TRP A 128 -3.11 11.17 9.21
CA TRP A 128 -1.98 10.35 9.66
C TRP A 128 -1.57 10.69 11.10
N GLN A 129 -1.80 11.93 11.55
CA GLN A 129 -1.48 12.38 12.90
C GLN A 129 -2.22 11.53 13.94
N ASP A 130 -3.55 11.50 13.88
CA ASP A 130 -4.38 10.75 14.82
C ASP A 130 -4.20 9.24 14.63
N TYR A 131 -3.97 8.80 13.40
CA TYR A 131 -3.77 7.40 13.09
C TYR A 131 -2.53 6.82 13.79
N TYR A 132 -1.40 7.53 13.73
CA TYR A 132 -0.16 7.11 14.38
C TYR A 132 -0.17 7.35 15.89
N ALA A 133 -0.76 8.45 16.35
CA ALA A 133 -0.96 8.68 17.77
C ALA A 133 -1.85 7.59 18.40
N GLY A 134 -2.93 7.21 17.72
CA GLY A 134 -3.84 6.15 18.14
C GLY A 134 -3.16 4.78 18.19
N ALA A 135 -2.30 4.45 17.22
CA ALA A 135 -1.51 3.22 17.26
C ALA A 135 -0.56 3.17 18.47
N ALA A 136 0.13 4.28 18.76
CA ALA A 136 1.01 4.38 19.92
C ALA A 136 0.25 4.25 21.25
N LEU A 137 -0.89 4.94 21.38
CA LEU A 137 -1.77 4.85 22.55
C LEU A 137 -2.34 3.46 22.74
N ALA A 138 -2.73 2.78 21.65
CA ALA A 138 -3.19 1.41 21.70
C ALA A 138 -2.05 0.46 22.10
N GLY A 139 -0.81 0.73 21.68
CA GLY A 139 0.36 -0.15 21.89
C GLY A 139 0.49 -1.20 20.80
N VAL A 140 0.15 -0.83 19.56
CA VAL A 140 0.16 -1.71 18.38
C VAL A 140 1.15 -1.18 17.34
N ALA A 141 1.54 -2.03 16.38
CA ALA A 141 2.44 -1.60 15.30
C ALA A 141 1.70 -0.79 14.23
N VAL A 142 2.39 0.14 13.58
CA VAL A 142 1.85 0.92 12.47
C VAL A 142 2.91 1.19 11.41
N VAL A 143 2.50 1.37 10.16
CA VAL A 143 3.42 1.52 9.02
C VAL A 143 3.24 2.89 8.35
N ILE A 144 4.33 3.64 8.17
CA ILE A 144 4.40 4.75 7.22
C ILE A 144 4.54 4.14 5.83
N GLY A 145 3.59 4.42 4.95
CA GLY A 145 3.55 3.84 3.61
C GLY A 145 4.54 4.44 2.63
N GLU A 146 4.72 3.72 1.53
CA GLU A 146 5.61 4.09 0.41
C GLU A 146 5.36 5.50 -0.15
N ASP A 147 6.36 5.99 -0.89
CA ASP A 147 6.33 7.27 -1.60
C ASP A 147 6.04 8.47 -0.66
N VAL A 148 6.26 8.33 0.66
CA VAL A 148 5.99 9.41 1.64
C VAL A 148 6.74 10.69 1.27
N ILE A 149 7.99 10.55 0.82
CA ILE A 149 8.82 11.68 0.40
C ILE A 149 8.23 12.44 -0.79
N THR A 150 7.44 11.78 -1.64
CA THR A 150 6.84 12.44 -2.81
C THR A 150 5.70 13.37 -2.44
N LYS A 151 5.20 13.28 -1.20
CA LYS A 151 4.14 14.13 -0.63
C LYS A 151 4.69 15.24 0.26
N ASP A 152 5.99 15.24 0.50
CA ASP A 152 6.66 16.22 1.33
C ASP A 152 6.99 17.45 0.50
N GLY A 153 6.29 18.56 0.77
CA GLY A 153 6.48 19.83 0.09
C GLY A 153 7.86 20.45 0.38
N ASP A 154 8.44 20.12 1.53
CA ASP A 154 9.70 20.66 2.04
C ASP A 154 10.85 19.63 1.90
N LEU A 155 10.67 18.62 1.04
CA LEU A 155 11.66 17.59 0.76
C LEU A 155 12.96 18.18 0.18
N VAL A 156 14.08 17.90 0.84
CA VAL A 156 15.43 18.20 0.32
C VAL A 156 16.08 16.93 -0.21
N VAL A 157 16.42 16.95 -1.50
CA VAL A 157 17.11 15.85 -2.19
C VAL A 157 18.39 16.38 -2.83
N GLU A 158 19.53 15.79 -2.50
CA GLU A 158 20.82 16.11 -3.08
C GLU A 158 21.42 14.86 -3.71
N ASN A 159 21.92 14.98 -4.95
CA ASN A 159 22.45 13.85 -5.73
C ASN A 159 21.49 12.65 -5.84
N GLY A 160 20.18 12.92 -5.80
CA GLY A 160 19.14 11.89 -5.83
C GLY A 160 18.85 11.22 -4.48
N LEU A 161 19.52 11.63 -3.40
CA LEU A 161 19.36 11.04 -2.05
C LEU A 161 18.64 12.00 -1.11
N VAL A 162 17.78 11.46 -0.23
CA VAL A 162 17.04 12.26 0.76
C VAL A 162 17.99 12.82 1.81
N GLN A 163 18.03 14.14 1.93
CA GLN A 163 18.79 14.85 2.97
C GLN A 163 17.89 15.33 4.11
N SER A 164 16.62 15.65 3.82
CA SER A 164 15.62 16.04 4.82
C SER A 164 14.22 15.72 4.33
N SER A 165 13.37 15.22 5.22
CA SER A 165 11.92 15.05 5.00
C SER A 165 11.15 15.44 6.27
N PRO A 166 10.75 16.71 6.40
CA PRO A 166 9.95 17.19 7.53
C PRO A 166 8.64 16.43 7.72
N LEU A 167 8.01 15.97 6.63
CA LEU A 167 6.78 15.18 6.72
C LEU A 167 7.03 13.84 7.42
N MET A 168 8.10 13.14 7.06
CA MET A 168 8.45 11.86 7.67
C MET A 168 8.83 12.02 9.15
N GLU A 169 9.56 13.08 9.49
CA GLU A 169 9.87 13.42 10.88
C GLU A 169 8.61 13.71 11.69
N ALA A 170 7.65 14.45 11.12
CA ALA A 170 6.38 14.75 11.75
C ALA A 170 5.53 13.48 11.98
N MET A 171 5.51 12.56 11.00
CA MET A 171 4.84 11.25 11.12
C MET A 171 5.42 10.40 12.24
N LEU A 172 6.74 10.29 12.32
CA LEU A 172 7.43 9.59 13.40
C LEU A 172 7.16 10.24 14.76
N SER A 173 7.16 11.57 14.80
CA SER A 173 6.91 12.34 16.03
C SER A 173 5.49 12.15 16.56
N ALA A 174 4.48 12.03 15.69
CA ALA A 174 3.10 11.77 16.09
C ALA A 174 2.95 10.44 16.84
N PHE A 175 3.64 9.39 16.41
CA PHE A 175 3.69 8.12 17.14
C PHE A 175 4.50 8.25 18.44
N ARG A 176 5.74 8.74 18.34
CA ARG A 176 6.70 8.78 19.46
C ARG A 176 6.21 9.61 20.65
N ARG A 177 5.45 10.67 20.41
CA ARG A 177 4.86 11.51 21.46
C ARG A 177 4.02 10.71 22.46
N TYR A 178 3.33 9.67 22.00
CA TYR A 178 2.43 8.85 22.83
C TYR A 178 2.95 7.43 23.04
N HIS A 179 4.20 7.15 22.64
CA HIS A 179 4.78 5.83 22.77
C HIS A 179 5.06 5.52 24.24
N ARG A 180 4.50 4.40 24.72
CA ARG A 180 4.56 3.94 26.11
C ARG A 180 5.34 2.63 26.29
N GLY A 181 6.21 2.31 25.34
CA GLY A 181 7.02 1.07 25.35
C GLY A 181 6.40 -0.13 24.63
N TYR A 182 5.20 0.01 24.06
CA TYR A 182 4.53 -1.00 23.24
C TYR A 182 4.30 -0.49 21.82
N GLY A 183 4.31 -1.39 20.85
CA GLY A 183 4.21 -1.02 19.43
C GLY A 183 5.50 -0.39 18.90
N ASP A 184 5.56 -0.27 17.57
CA ASP A 184 6.61 0.48 16.87
C ASP A 184 6.03 1.06 15.57
N ILE A 185 6.65 2.13 15.08
CA ILE A 185 6.33 2.74 13.79
C ILE A 185 7.35 2.32 12.74
N ILE A 186 6.86 1.64 11.70
CA ILE A 186 7.66 0.99 10.68
C ILE A 186 7.72 1.90 9.45
N LEU A 187 8.93 2.18 8.95
CA LEU A 187 9.10 2.93 7.70
C LEU A 187 9.17 1.96 6.52
N GLN A 188 8.19 2.04 5.61
CA GLN A 188 8.16 1.23 4.40
C GLN A 188 8.84 1.96 3.24
N ALA A 189 9.60 1.23 2.43
CA ALA A 189 10.15 1.68 1.17
C ALA A 189 9.82 0.71 0.04
N ASN A 190 9.36 1.24 -1.08
CA ASN A 190 9.26 0.50 -2.34
C ASN A 190 10.58 0.60 -3.14
N TYR A 191 10.57 0.05 -4.36
CA TYR A 191 11.74 0.04 -5.21
C TYR A 191 12.26 1.44 -5.60
N ASP A 192 11.37 2.42 -5.77
CA ASP A 192 11.76 3.80 -6.08
C ASP A 192 12.29 4.52 -4.83
N ASP A 193 11.71 4.27 -3.65
CA ASP A 193 12.19 4.79 -2.36
C ASP A 193 13.62 4.31 -2.05
N GLU A 194 13.97 3.06 -2.41
CA GLU A 194 15.32 2.51 -2.25
C GLU A 194 16.37 3.28 -3.07
N ARG A 195 16.01 3.76 -4.27
CA ARG A 195 16.90 4.62 -5.07
C ARG A 195 17.20 5.94 -4.37
N HIS A 196 16.25 6.43 -3.59
CA HIS A 196 16.35 7.68 -2.85
C HIS A 196 16.94 7.50 -1.43
N GLN A 197 17.27 6.26 -1.05
CA GLN A 197 17.80 5.90 0.27
C GLN A 197 16.90 6.37 1.42
N VAL A 198 15.58 6.22 1.24
CA VAL A 198 14.58 6.64 2.23
C VAL A 198 14.78 5.92 3.56
N LEU A 199 15.06 4.60 3.51
CA LEU A 199 15.30 3.81 4.73
C LEU A 199 16.58 4.25 5.43
N GLU A 200 17.66 4.50 4.70
CA GLU A 200 18.93 4.95 5.28
C GLU A 200 18.78 6.30 5.98
N HIS A 201 18.09 7.25 5.34
CA HIS A 201 17.78 8.53 5.97
C HIS A 201 16.93 8.32 7.24
N GLY A 202 15.86 7.52 7.15
CA GLY A 202 15.01 7.20 8.29
C GLY A 202 15.77 6.57 9.46
N ILE A 203 16.66 5.62 9.19
CA ILE A 203 17.47 4.93 10.20
C ILE A 203 18.51 5.87 10.81
N THR A 204 19.34 6.50 9.97
CA THR A 204 20.54 7.21 10.41
C THR A 204 20.27 8.62 10.93
N ARG A 205 19.24 9.30 10.41
CA ARG A 205 18.89 10.68 10.78
C ARG A 205 17.69 10.75 11.70
N LEU A 206 16.67 9.92 11.45
CA LEU A 206 15.42 9.96 12.22
C LEU A 206 15.32 8.85 13.27
N GLY A 207 16.32 7.96 13.38
CA GLY A 207 16.37 6.91 14.41
C GLY A 207 15.30 5.83 14.26
N VAL A 208 14.83 5.56 13.05
CA VAL A 208 13.90 4.46 12.77
C VAL A 208 14.57 3.11 13.04
N LYS A 209 13.90 2.23 13.78
CA LYS A 209 14.42 0.91 14.16
C LYS A 209 13.76 -0.26 13.42
N SER A 210 12.51 -0.07 13.00
CA SER A 210 11.79 -1.02 12.16
C SER A 210 11.60 -0.44 10.76
N VAL A 211 12.08 -1.16 9.76
CA VAL A 211 11.91 -0.80 8.35
C VAL A 211 11.27 -1.93 7.59
N GLU A 212 10.61 -1.62 6.48
CA GLU A 212 9.93 -2.61 5.64
C GLU A 212 10.27 -2.42 4.17
N LEU A 213 10.74 -3.49 3.52
CA LEU A 213 10.90 -3.54 2.07
C LEU A 213 9.58 -4.01 1.44
N LYS A 214 9.00 -3.19 0.58
CA LYS A 214 7.73 -3.49 -0.10
C LYS A 214 7.97 -4.18 -1.44
N PHE A 215 7.67 -5.47 -1.49
CA PHE A 215 7.66 -6.28 -2.70
C PHE A 215 6.38 -5.99 -3.48
N GLY A 216 5.23 -5.98 -2.79
CA GLY A 216 3.92 -5.82 -3.43
C GLY A 216 2.82 -5.48 -2.44
N GLN A 217 1.57 -5.58 -2.89
CA GLN A 217 0.39 -5.37 -2.05
C GLN A 217 -0.76 -6.26 -2.49
N GLY A 218 -1.65 -6.62 -1.56
CA GLY A 218 -2.85 -7.44 -1.81
C GLY A 218 -3.72 -6.97 -2.99
N ALA A 219 -3.85 -5.66 -3.16
CA ALA A 219 -4.77 -5.11 -4.16
C ALA A 219 -4.28 -5.26 -5.61
N LYS A 220 -2.96 -5.33 -5.85
CA LYS A 220 -2.38 -5.30 -7.20
C LYS A 220 -0.96 -5.86 -7.24
N GLY A 221 -0.64 -6.57 -8.32
CA GLY A 221 0.71 -7.08 -8.63
C GLY A 221 1.66 -6.04 -9.26
N ILE A 222 1.27 -4.76 -9.27
CA ILE A 222 2.09 -3.64 -9.75
C ILE A 222 2.37 -2.65 -8.62
N GLN A 223 3.35 -1.77 -8.77
CA GLN A 223 3.62 -0.72 -7.77
C GLN A 223 2.62 0.44 -7.84
N GLY A 224 2.81 1.43 -6.95
CA GLY A 224 2.10 2.71 -6.96
C GLY A 224 2.03 3.30 -8.36
N MET A 225 0.85 3.80 -8.74
CA MET A 225 0.67 4.55 -9.98
C MET A 225 -0.07 5.81 -9.60
N ASN A 226 0.34 6.98 -10.08
CA ASN A 226 -0.26 8.28 -9.76
C ASN A 226 -0.43 9.12 -11.02
N ARG A 227 -1.56 9.81 -11.13
CA ARG A 227 -1.78 10.80 -12.20
C ARG A 227 -1.14 12.13 -11.83
N ILE A 228 -0.56 12.77 -12.82
CA ILE A 228 0.04 14.09 -12.74
C ILE A 228 -0.60 14.93 -13.84
N THR A 229 -1.28 15.99 -13.44
CA THR A 229 -1.92 16.94 -14.39
C THR A 229 -1.04 18.14 -14.67
N ASP A 230 -0.02 18.38 -13.85
CA ASP A 230 0.88 19.51 -13.97
C ASP A 230 2.18 19.10 -14.70
N PHE A 231 2.52 19.83 -15.76
CA PHE A 231 3.68 19.52 -16.61
C PHE A 231 5.02 19.68 -15.86
N GLU A 232 5.13 20.72 -15.02
CA GLU A 232 6.34 20.99 -14.23
C GLU A 232 6.56 19.90 -13.18
N GLU A 233 5.48 19.43 -12.55
CA GLU A 233 5.51 18.28 -11.65
C GLU A 233 5.95 17.00 -12.39
N ALA A 234 5.45 16.76 -13.61
CA ALA A 234 5.86 15.62 -14.43
C ALA A 234 7.36 15.67 -14.77
N LEU A 235 7.88 16.83 -15.19
CA LEU A 235 9.31 17.05 -15.41
C LEU A 235 10.13 16.85 -14.13
N LYS A 236 9.66 17.35 -12.99
CA LYS A 236 10.32 17.19 -11.69
C LYS A 236 10.45 15.71 -11.30
N PHE A 237 9.39 14.92 -11.48
CA PHE A 237 9.45 13.47 -11.25
C PHE A 237 10.40 12.77 -12.22
N LYS A 238 10.35 13.10 -13.51
CA LYS A 238 11.27 12.54 -14.51
C LYS A 238 12.73 12.84 -14.17
N LYS A 239 13.06 14.10 -13.82
CA LYS A 239 14.41 14.52 -13.39
C LYS A 239 14.87 13.79 -12.13
N ARG A 240 13.95 13.48 -11.22
CA ARG A 240 14.22 12.66 -10.02
C ARG A 240 14.43 11.18 -10.32
N GLY A 241 14.20 10.72 -11.56
CA GLY A 241 14.44 9.35 -11.98
C GLY A 241 13.21 8.43 -11.85
N TYR A 242 12.02 9.00 -11.66
CA TYR A 242 10.77 8.24 -11.73
C TYR A 242 10.37 7.98 -13.19
N MET A 243 9.62 6.90 -13.42
CA MET A 243 9.03 6.65 -14.74
C MET A 243 7.77 7.50 -14.88
N VAL A 244 7.73 8.34 -15.91
CA VAL A 244 6.61 9.22 -16.22
C VAL A 244 6.22 9.00 -17.68
N TYR A 245 4.93 8.79 -17.92
CA TYR A 245 4.35 8.55 -19.24
C TYR A 245 3.14 9.44 -19.50
N PRO A 246 2.97 10.03 -20.69
CA PRO A 246 3.99 10.11 -21.75
C PRO A 246 5.26 10.84 -21.27
N ASP A 247 6.39 10.69 -21.97
CA ASP A 247 7.65 11.29 -21.51
C ASP A 247 7.57 12.83 -21.61
N PRO A 248 7.61 13.58 -20.48
CA PRO A 248 7.48 15.03 -20.52
C PRO A 248 8.70 15.72 -21.15
N THR A 249 9.80 15.00 -21.39
CA THR A 249 11.00 15.53 -22.06
C THR A 249 10.97 15.36 -23.59
N ASP A 250 9.98 14.65 -24.13
CA ASP A 250 9.76 14.56 -25.57
C ASP A 250 9.17 15.89 -26.08
N PRO A 251 9.81 16.59 -27.04
CA PRO A 251 9.31 17.86 -27.57
C PRO A 251 7.87 17.80 -28.10
N ARG A 252 7.47 16.66 -28.69
CA ARG A 252 6.11 16.48 -29.20
C ARG A 252 5.10 16.37 -28.06
N VAL A 253 5.48 15.73 -26.96
CA VAL A 253 4.63 15.62 -25.76
C VAL A 253 4.46 16.99 -25.11
N ALA A 254 5.55 17.75 -24.99
CA ALA A 254 5.52 19.13 -24.48
C ALA A 254 4.62 20.03 -25.33
N GLU A 255 4.81 20.05 -26.65
CA GLU A 255 4.00 20.85 -27.58
C GLU A 255 2.51 20.46 -27.52
N ASN A 256 2.20 19.16 -27.45
CA ASN A 256 0.83 18.70 -27.32
C ASN A 256 0.20 19.15 -25.99
N HIS A 257 0.93 19.03 -24.88
CA HIS A 257 0.45 19.46 -23.58
C HIS A 257 0.14 20.97 -23.54
N GLU A 258 1.01 21.82 -24.11
CA GLU A 258 0.78 23.27 -24.24
C GLU A 258 -0.51 23.59 -25.01
N LYS A 259 -0.85 22.77 -26.00
CA LYS A 259 -2.10 22.88 -26.79
C LYS A 259 -3.32 22.27 -26.09
N GLY A 260 -3.16 21.69 -24.89
CA GLY A 260 -4.21 20.93 -24.20
C GLY A 260 -4.58 19.62 -24.91
N ILE A 261 -3.67 19.09 -25.73
CA ILE A 261 -3.83 17.85 -26.51
C ILE A 261 -3.09 16.71 -25.81
N GLY A 262 -3.73 15.55 -25.72
CA GLY A 262 -3.11 14.33 -25.20
C GLY A 262 -3.65 13.92 -23.84
N GLN A 263 -3.07 12.84 -23.31
CA GLN A 263 -3.45 12.23 -22.04
C GLN A 263 -2.74 12.94 -20.89
N VAL A 264 -3.29 12.80 -19.69
CA VAL A 264 -2.59 13.22 -18.46
C VAL A 264 -1.33 12.39 -18.26
N PHE A 265 -0.36 12.92 -17.51
CA PHE A 265 0.83 12.16 -17.16
C PHE A 265 0.52 11.12 -16.08
N GLU A 266 1.26 10.02 -16.12
CA GLU A 266 1.18 8.92 -15.17
C GLU A 266 2.59 8.61 -14.66
N ARG A 267 2.77 8.69 -13.34
CA ARG A 267 3.94 8.16 -12.66
C ARG A 267 3.70 6.68 -12.40
N LEU A 268 4.56 5.82 -12.93
CA LEU A 268 4.54 4.39 -12.66
C LEU A 268 5.69 4.02 -11.73
N GLY A 269 5.35 3.38 -10.61
CA GLY A 269 6.34 2.79 -9.71
C GLY A 269 7.03 1.60 -10.38
N LYS A 270 8.33 1.48 -10.19
CA LYS A 270 9.14 0.40 -10.76
C LYS A 270 8.85 -0.91 -10.06
N LEU A 271 8.64 -1.98 -10.83
CA LEU A 271 8.54 -3.33 -10.26
C LEU A 271 9.86 -3.72 -9.60
N PRO A 272 9.83 -4.34 -8.42
CA PRO A 272 11.04 -4.84 -7.79
C PRO A 272 11.55 -6.07 -8.53
N PHE A 273 12.85 -6.04 -8.84
CA PHE A 273 13.61 -7.20 -9.31
C PHE A 273 14.57 -7.61 -8.20
N TRP A 274 14.01 -8.10 -7.09
CA TRP A 274 14.78 -8.54 -5.94
C TRP A 274 15.06 -10.04 -6.07
N ASP A 275 16.34 -10.40 -5.92
CA ASP A 275 16.79 -11.78 -5.75
C ASP A 275 17.29 -11.99 -4.30
N GLU A 276 17.59 -13.24 -3.97
CA GLU A 276 18.04 -13.60 -2.63
C GLU A 276 19.34 -12.89 -2.24
N ASP A 277 20.34 -12.86 -3.12
CA ASP A 277 21.63 -12.21 -2.88
C ASP A 277 21.46 -10.71 -2.59
N PHE A 278 20.63 -10.03 -3.38
CA PHE A 278 20.26 -8.64 -3.16
C PHE A 278 19.61 -8.46 -1.79
N LEU A 279 18.60 -9.27 -1.45
CA LEU A 279 17.85 -9.14 -0.20
C LEU A 279 18.72 -9.42 1.03
N VAL A 280 19.54 -10.48 1.00
CA VAL A 280 20.45 -10.84 2.09
C VAL A 280 21.45 -9.71 2.32
N ARG A 281 22.10 -9.21 1.25
CA ARG A 281 23.03 -8.08 1.34
C ARG A 281 22.30 -6.83 1.86
N ARG A 282 21.13 -6.52 1.31
CA ARG A 282 20.40 -5.30 1.65
C ARG A 282 19.92 -5.29 3.10
N VAL A 283 19.42 -6.42 3.60
CA VAL A 283 19.09 -6.60 5.02
C VAL A 283 20.32 -6.38 5.90
N ALA A 284 21.49 -6.90 5.51
CA ALA A 284 22.73 -6.70 6.25
C ALA A 284 23.18 -5.23 6.27
N GLU A 285 23.07 -4.51 5.14
CA GLU A 285 23.34 -3.08 5.05
C GLU A 285 22.43 -2.26 5.97
N LEU A 286 21.11 -2.46 5.91
CA LEU A 286 20.16 -1.76 6.76
C LEU A 286 20.42 -2.01 8.25
N ARG A 287 20.76 -3.24 8.62
CA ARG A 287 21.15 -3.60 10.00
C ARG A 287 22.44 -2.90 10.42
N LYS A 288 23.44 -2.82 9.54
CA LYS A 288 24.70 -2.09 9.82
C LYS A 288 24.45 -0.60 10.06
N LEU A 289 23.45 -0.02 9.40
CA LEU A 289 23.05 1.37 9.62
C LEU A 289 22.26 1.59 10.91
N GLY A 290 21.74 0.53 11.53
CA GLY A 290 21.05 0.58 12.82
C GLY A 290 19.59 0.11 12.82
N ALA A 291 19.10 -0.46 11.71
CA ALA A 291 17.81 -1.14 11.72
C ALA A 291 17.88 -2.40 12.59
N GLU A 292 16.93 -2.54 13.51
CA GLU A 292 16.83 -3.70 14.40
C GLU A 292 15.88 -4.77 13.84
N ARG A 293 14.89 -4.34 13.06
CA ARG A 293 13.87 -5.16 12.40
C ARG A 293 13.76 -4.74 10.94
N VAL A 294 13.89 -5.71 10.03
CA VAL A 294 13.67 -5.52 8.60
C VAL A 294 12.53 -6.46 8.21
N CYS A 295 11.38 -5.88 7.90
CA CYS A 295 10.15 -6.57 7.52
C CYS A 295 10.03 -6.63 5.99
N PHE A 296 9.25 -7.59 5.48
CA PHE A 296 8.93 -7.69 4.07
C PHE A 296 7.42 -7.61 3.88
N LYS A 297 6.97 -6.66 3.05
CA LYS A 297 5.57 -6.60 2.63
C LYS A 297 5.41 -7.29 1.29
N VAL A 298 4.88 -8.50 1.36
CA VAL A 298 4.61 -9.34 0.19
C VAL A 298 3.19 -9.13 -0.34
N GLY A 299 3.04 -9.25 -1.66
CA GLY A 299 1.74 -9.31 -2.32
C GLY A 299 1.34 -10.77 -2.59
N PRO A 300 0.18 -10.99 -3.25
CA PRO A 300 -0.27 -12.31 -3.67
C PRO A 300 0.50 -12.75 -4.92
N PHE A 301 1.81 -12.92 -4.77
CA PHE A 301 2.68 -13.40 -5.85
C PHE A 301 2.44 -14.87 -6.14
N ASP A 302 2.89 -15.31 -7.31
CA ASP A 302 2.81 -16.72 -7.69
C ASP A 302 3.52 -17.56 -6.63
N PRO A 303 2.93 -18.66 -6.13
CA PRO A 303 3.61 -19.54 -5.17
C PRO A 303 5.00 -19.98 -5.64
N ARG A 304 5.25 -20.10 -6.95
CA ARG A 304 6.59 -20.41 -7.50
C ARG A 304 7.64 -19.34 -7.22
N ASP A 305 7.22 -18.09 -7.02
CA ASP A 305 8.11 -16.97 -6.68
C ASP A 305 8.31 -16.86 -5.15
N LEU A 306 7.42 -17.46 -4.36
CA LEU A 306 7.46 -17.44 -2.88
C LEU A 306 8.04 -18.73 -2.27
N LEU A 307 7.93 -19.85 -2.98
CA LEU A 307 8.39 -21.16 -2.55
C LEU A 307 9.82 -21.41 -3.01
N ALA A 308 10.58 -22.09 -2.15
CA ALA A 308 12.02 -22.23 -2.17
C ALA A 308 12.63 -23.02 -3.36
N ASP A 309 11.87 -23.44 -4.37
CA ASP A 309 12.42 -24.17 -5.52
C ASP A 309 13.33 -23.32 -6.43
N ARG A 310 13.44 -22.00 -6.17
CA ARG A 310 14.53 -21.14 -6.67
C ARG A 310 15.64 -20.85 -5.66
N LEU A 311 15.44 -21.18 -4.39
CA LEU A 311 16.36 -20.92 -3.27
C LEU A 311 17.40 -22.04 -3.07
N GLY A 312 17.31 -23.17 -3.79
CA GLY A 312 18.40 -24.16 -3.84
C GLY A 312 18.87 -24.69 -2.48
N VAL A 313 17.96 -24.78 -1.50
CA VAL A 313 18.20 -25.41 -0.18
C VAL A 313 17.25 -26.58 0.01
#